data_AF-A0A6N2ENJ1-F1
#
_entry.id   AF-A0A6N2ENJ1-F1
#
_cell.length_a   1.000
_cell.length_b   1.000
_cell.length_c   1.000
_cell.angle_alpha   90.00
_cell.angle_beta   90.00
_cell.angle_gamma   90.00
#
_symmetry.space_group_name_H-M   'P 1'
#
loop_
_entity.id
_entity.type
_entity.pdbx_description
1 polymer ?
#
loop_
_entity_poly.entity_id
_entity_poly.type
_entity_poly.pdbx_seq_one_letter_code
_entity_poly.pdbx_strand_id
1 'polypeptide(L)'
;EFVGLDNYKRVLADDRFWWCLLNSFIYLLVTPALILLSLAAALIVRHSIRTGRWLRLLFFLPVVTPTIVAAVAWRLLFEDQGLINSIIALAGLDPIGWLTQRPWTLITAMTVTLWKGFGFYMMIFIAGLLAVPKELEEACALDGAGPVRSFFAVVLPTIWPVVVLVGIISSISALKVFDELFITIKGTPIEHQTVVPLVYEVAFVQGTGDFGLACAMGLVLFVIILVFSVINLRLTGAVKGGRP
;
A
#
# COMPACT_ATOMS: atom_id res chain seq x y z
N GLU A 1 4.97 -10.57 36.00
CA GLU A 1 5.20 -9.43 36.91
C GLU A 1 4.76 -8.15 36.21
N PHE A 2 4.22 -7.16 36.93
CA PHE A 2 3.80 -5.90 36.32
C PHE A 2 5.01 -4.98 36.14
N VAL A 3 5.37 -4.69 34.89
CA VAL A 3 6.56 -3.89 34.52
C VAL A 3 6.23 -2.42 34.21
N GLY A 4 5.01 -1.97 34.50
CA GLY A 4 4.59 -0.58 34.31
C GLY A 4 4.87 -0.04 32.91
N LEU A 5 5.62 1.06 32.83
CA LEU A 5 5.95 1.75 31.57
C LEU A 5 7.33 1.36 30.99
N ASP A 6 8.03 0.39 31.59
CA ASP A 6 9.43 0.15 31.22
C ASP A 6 9.59 -0.42 29.82
N ASN A 7 8.63 -1.22 29.34
CA ASN A 7 8.63 -1.67 27.94
C ASN A 7 8.51 -0.50 26.97
N TYR A 8 7.70 0.52 27.27
CA TYR A 8 7.59 1.70 26.40
C TYR A 8 8.88 2.51 26.37
N LYS A 9 9.58 2.67 27.51
CA LYS A 9 10.89 3.30 27.54
C LYS A 9 11.91 2.53 26.70
N ARG A 10 11.90 1.19 26.78
CA ARG A 10 12.75 0.31 25.97
C ARG A 10 12.46 0.47 24.49
N VAL A 11 11.18 0.55 24.08
CA VAL A 11 10.81 0.81 22.68
C VAL A 11 11.38 2.14 22.19
N LEU A 12 11.21 3.21 22.96
CA LEU A 12 11.67 4.55 22.58
C LEU A 12 13.20 4.66 22.54
N ALA A 13 13.91 3.80 23.27
CA ALA A 13 15.37 3.71 23.28
C ALA A 13 15.94 2.69 22.27
N ASP A 14 15.10 1.94 21.55
CA ASP A 14 15.55 0.95 20.57
C ASP A 14 15.72 1.60 19.19
N ASP A 15 16.97 1.76 18.75
CA ASP A 15 17.27 2.34 17.43
C ASP A 15 16.62 1.55 16.29
N ARG A 16 16.50 0.23 16.42
CA ARG A 16 15.87 -0.63 15.40
C ARG A 16 14.40 -0.25 15.22
N PHE A 17 13.71 0.12 16.30
CA PHE A 17 12.33 0.57 16.24
C PHE A 17 12.21 1.84 15.38
N TRP A 18 13.09 2.82 15.58
CA TRP A 18 13.07 4.06 14.80
C TRP A 18 13.43 3.84 13.33
N TRP A 19 14.40 2.96 13.02
CA TRP A 19 14.72 2.57 11.65
C TRP A 19 13.53 1.88 10.96
N CYS A 20 12.89 0.94 11.64
CA CYS A 20 11.72 0.24 11.12
C CYS A 20 10.51 1.18 10.96
N LEU A 21 10.35 2.14 11.88
CA LEU A 21 9.30 3.15 11.82
C LEU A 21 9.51 4.07 10.63
N LEU A 22 10.73 4.54 10.41
CA LEU A 22 11.08 5.33 9.23
C LEU A 22 10.77 4.56 7.93
N ASN A 23 11.14 3.28 7.86
CA ASN A 23 10.81 2.46 6.70
C ASN A 23 9.30 2.29 6.51
N SER A 24 8.53 2.18 7.60
CA SER A 24 7.06 2.11 7.54
C SER A 24 6.47 3.40 6.95
N PHE A 25 7.02 4.56 7.30
CA PHE A 25 6.65 5.84 6.68
C PHE A 25 7.11 5.95 5.22
N ILE A 26 8.30 5.47 4.88
CA ILE A 26 8.76 5.38 3.47
C ILE A 26 7.83 4.45 2.69
N TYR A 27 7.34 3.38 3.31
CA TYR A 27 6.40 2.44 2.71
C TYR A 27 5.05 3.09 2.34
N LEU A 28 4.68 4.21 2.97
CA LEU A 28 3.48 4.96 2.57
C LEU A 28 3.54 5.47 1.13
N LEU A 29 4.72 5.58 0.52
CA LEU A 29 4.87 5.95 -0.89
C LEU A 29 4.17 4.97 -1.85
N VAL A 30 3.87 3.75 -1.40
CA VAL A 30 3.05 2.80 -2.16
C VAL A 30 1.60 3.27 -2.33
N THR A 31 1.09 4.09 -1.39
CA THR A 31 -0.30 4.57 -1.32
C THR A 31 -0.68 5.45 -2.53
N PRO A 32 0.04 6.53 -2.87
CA PRO A 32 -0.29 7.32 -4.06
C PRO A 32 -0.18 6.49 -5.34
N ALA A 33 0.80 5.58 -5.44
CA ALA A 33 0.91 4.66 -6.57
C ALA A 33 -0.31 3.72 -6.68
N LEU A 34 -0.80 3.18 -5.56
CA LEU A 34 -2.05 2.39 -5.52
C LEU A 34 -3.26 3.21 -5.96
N ILE A 35 -3.42 4.43 -5.44
CA ILE A 35 -4.54 5.32 -5.83
C ILE A 35 -4.52 5.54 -7.36
N LEU A 36 -3.37 5.92 -7.90
CA LEU A 36 -3.22 6.22 -9.33
C LEU A 36 -3.48 4.98 -10.18
N LEU A 37 -2.85 3.85 -9.85
CA LEU A 37 -2.97 2.60 -10.61
C LEU A 37 -4.41 2.06 -10.57
N SER A 38 -5.04 2.07 -9.41
CA SER A 38 -6.41 1.60 -9.23
C SER A 38 -7.44 2.49 -9.89
N LEU A 39 -7.26 3.82 -9.84
CA LEU A 39 -8.14 4.76 -10.54
C LEU A 39 -7.99 4.63 -12.05
N ALA A 40 -6.76 4.52 -12.56
CA ALA A 40 -6.50 4.27 -13.98
C ALA A 40 -7.16 2.96 -14.45
N ALA A 41 -6.98 1.87 -13.71
CA ALA A 41 -7.62 0.59 -14.02
C ALA A 41 -9.16 0.69 -14.00
N ALA A 42 -9.73 1.45 -13.05
CA ALA A 42 -11.17 1.65 -12.94
C ALA A 42 -11.72 2.44 -14.13
N LEU A 43 -11.02 3.48 -14.58
CA LEU A 43 -11.39 4.26 -15.77
C LEU A 43 -11.33 3.41 -17.06
N ILE A 44 -10.29 2.59 -17.22
CA ILE A 44 -10.17 1.67 -18.37
C ILE A 44 -11.35 0.68 -18.40
N VAL A 45 -11.69 0.11 -17.24
CA VAL A 45 -12.82 -0.83 -17.12
C VAL A 45 -14.16 -0.13 -17.37
N ARG A 46 -14.32 1.12 -16.89
CA ARG A 46 -15.54 1.92 -17.07
C ARG A 46 -15.86 2.18 -18.55
N HIS A 47 -14.85 2.51 -19.37
CA HIS A 47 -15.05 2.77 -20.79
C HIS A 47 -15.24 1.50 -21.64
N SER A 48 -14.91 0.33 -21.09
CA SER A 48 -14.86 -0.93 -21.83
C SER A 48 -16.13 -1.77 -21.63
N ILE A 49 -17.21 -1.50 -22.38
CA ILE A 49 -18.49 -2.23 -22.18
C ILE A 49 -18.34 -3.75 -22.43
N ARG A 50 -17.65 -4.16 -23.50
CA ARG A 50 -17.50 -5.58 -23.88
C ARG A 50 -16.33 -6.29 -23.19
N THR A 51 -15.20 -5.60 -23.01
CA THR A 51 -13.98 -6.15 -22.40
C THR A 51 -13.88 -5.91 -20.89
N GLY A 52 -14.71 -5.03 -20.33
CA GLY A 52 -14.65 -4.64 -18.92
C GLY A 52 -14.90 -5.78 -17.95
N ARG A 53 -15.72 -6.78 -18.32
CA ARG A 53 -15.90 -8.01 -17.51
C ARG A 53 -14.60 -8.80 -17.38
N TRP A 54 -13.89 -8.99 -18.49
CA TRP A 54 -12.62 -9.74 -18.52
C TRP A 54 -11.49 -8.96 -17.84
N LEU A 55 -11.41 -7.65 -18.08
CA LEU A 55 -10.45 -6.78 -17.41
C LEU A 55 -10.65 -6.77 -15.89
N ARG A 56 -11.91 -6.71 -15.42
CA ARG A 56 -12.22 -6.80 -14.00
C ARG A 56 -11.75 -8.14 -13.41
N LEU A 57 -11.96 -9.25 -14.11
CA LEU A 57 -11.48 -10.56 -13.66
C LEU A 57 -9.95 -10.62 -13.61
N LEU A 58 -9.28 -10.15 -14.65
CA LEU A 58 -7.83 -10.14 -14.75
C LEU A 58 -7.18 -9.26 -13.67
N PHE A 59 -7.68 -8.05 -13.47
CA PHE A 59 -7.17 -7.12 -12.47
C PHE A 59 -7.52 -7.53 -11.03
N PHE A 60 -8.56 -8.34 -10.83
CA PHE A 60 -8.92 -8.85 -9.51
C PHE A 60 -8.23 -10.18 -9.16
N LEU A 61 -7.61 -10.85 -10.13
CA LEU A 61 -6.88 -12.10 -9.93
C LEU A 61 -5.78 -12.02 -8.85
N PRO A 62 -4.98 -10.93 -8.75
CA PRO A 62 -4.01 -10.78 -7.66
C PRO A 62 -4.66 -10.74 -6.28
N VAL A 63 -5.85 -10.13 -6.17
CA VAL A 63 -6.55 -9.93 -4.89
C VAL A 63 -6.91 -11.28 -4.25
N VAL A 64 -7.40 -12.21 -5.07
CA VAL A 64 -7.81 -13.56 -4.63
C VAL A 64 -6.64 -14.53 -4.48
N THR A 65 -5.45 -14.16 -4.98
CA THR A 65 -4.24 -14.98 -4.84
C THR A 65 -3.76 -14.94 -3.38
N PRO A 66 -3.47 -16.09 -2.73
CA PRO A 66 -2.92 -16.10 -1.39
C PRO A 66 -1.64 -15.27 -1.29
N THR A 67 -1.55 -14.39 -0.28
CA THR A 67 -0.43 -13.42 -0.17
C THR A 67 0.93 -14.11 -0.11
N ILE A 68 1.02 -15.23 0.62
CA ILE A 68 2.26 -16.02 0.71
C ILE A 68 2.69 -16.53 -0.66
N VAL A 69 1.77 -17.08 -1.45
CA VAL A 69 2.07 -17.61 -2.80
C VAL A 69 2.56 -16.50 -3.72
N ALA A 70 1.88 -15.35 -3.70
CA ALA A 70 2.29 -14.18 -4.45
C ALA A 70 3.69 -13.70 -4.06
N ALA A 71 3.96 -13.58 -2.76
CA ALA A 71 5.23 -13.12 -2.24
C ALA A 71 6.39 -14.07 -2.57
N VAL A 72 6.16 -15.39 -2.54
CA VAL A 72 7.15 -16.40 -2.99
C VAL A 72 7.40 -16.27 -4.49
N ALA A 73 6.35 -16.16 -5.31
CA ALA A 73 6.50 -16.04 -6.76
C ALA A 73 7.31 -14.78 -7.13
N TRP A 74 6.98 -13.63 -6.54
CA TRP A 74 7.73 -12.40 -6.75
C TRP A 74 9.17 -12.51 -6.24
N ARG A 75 9.39 -13.12 -5.07
CA ARG A 75 10.75 -13.33 -4.55
C ARG A 75 11.62 -14.08 -5.56
N LEU A 76 11.12 -15.16 -6.17
CA LEU A 76 11.86 -15.91 -7.20
C LEU A 76 12.20 -15.05 -8.42
N LEU A 77 11.31 -14.15 -8.83
CA LEU A 77 11.59 -13.22 -9.93
C LEU A 77 12.68 -12.20 -9.60
N PHE A 78 12.74 -11.78 -8.34
CA PHE A 78 13.66 -10.76 -7.80
C PHE A 78 14.95 -11.33 -7.24
N GLU A 79 15.15 -12.65 -7.22
CA GLU A 79 16.44 -13.24 -6.85
C GLU A 79 17.57 -12.75 -7.75
N ASP A 80 18.82 -12.83 -7.27
CA ASP A 80 19.98 -12.32 -8.00
C ASP A 80 20.11 -12.98 -9.39
N GLN A 81 19.75 -14.27 -9.50
CA GLN A 81 19.70 -15.05 -10.73
C GLN A 81 18.28 -15.13 -11.34
N GLY A 82 17.35 -14.32 -10.84
CA GLY A 82 15.95 -14.30 -11.24
C GLY A 82 15.72 -13.65 -12.61
N LEU A 83 14.46 -13.73 -13.05
CA LEU A 83 14.04 -13.19 -14.34
C LEU A 83 14.33 -11.69 -14.49
N ILE A 84 14.16 -10.91 -13.42
CA ILE A 84 14.30 -9.46 -13.47
C ILE A 84 15.76 -9.06 -13.75
N ASN A 85 16.72 -9.64 -13.03
CA ASN A 85 18.14 -9.40 -13.32
C ASN A 85 18.59 -9.99 -14.65
N SER A 86 17.98 -11.09 -15.10
CA SER A 86 18.24 -11.63 -16.44
C SER A 86 17.85 -10.64 -17.55
N ILE A 87 16.71 -9.95 -17.41
CA ILE A 87 16.28 -8.90 -18.34
C ILE A 87 17.21 -7.67 -18.28
N ILE A 88 17.67 -7.28 -17.08
CA ILE A 88 18.60 -6.16 -16.89
C ILE A 88 19.96 -6.45 -17.53
N ALA A 89 20.45 -7.69 -17.39
CA ALA A 89 21.68 -8.13 -18.03
C ALA A 89 21.59 -8.11 -19.57
N LEU A 90 20.43 -8.40 -20.16
CA LEU A 90 20.21 -8.25 -21.60
C LEU A 90 20.34 -6.79 -22.07
N ALA A 91 20.07 -5.82 -21.20
CA ALA A 91 20.29 -4.40 -21.47
C ALA A 91 21.74 -3.95 -21.21
N GLY A 92 22.65 -4.87 -20.82
CA GLY A 92 24.05 -4.58 -20.53
C GLY A 92 24.31 -3.89 -19.19
N LEU A 93 23.35 -3.97 -18.26
CA LEU A 93 23.45 -3.37 -16.92
C LEU A 93 23.82 -4.41 -15.86
N ASP A 94 24.44 -3.94 -14.77
CA ASP A 94 24.82 -4.80 -13.65
C ASP A 94 23.60 -5.32 -12.87
N PRO A 95 23.66 -6.55 -12.30
CA PRO A 95 22.59 -7.08 -11.47
C PRO A 95 22.32 -6.21 -10.25
N ILE A 96 21.04 -6.07 -9.90
CA ILE A 96 20.60 -5.31 -8.74
C ILE A 96 20.28 -6.28 -7.59
N GLY A 97 20.75 -5.97 -6.39
CA GLY A 97 20.45 -6.73 -5.16
C GLY A 97 19.05 -6.43 -4.63
N TRP A 98 18.01 -6.82 -5.38
CA TRP A 98 16.60 -6.50 -5.09
C TRP A 98 16.13 -6.93 -3.70
N LEU A 99 16.70 -8.02 -3.19
CA LEU A 99 16.33 -8.65 -1.93
C LEU A 99 17.38 -8.46 -0.83
N THR A 100 18.50 -7.80 -1.12
CA THR A 100 19.65 -7.71 -0.21
C THR A 100 20.03 -6.27 0.12
N GLN A 101 19.81 -5.33 -0.80
CA GLN A 101 20.25 -3.94 -0.66
C GLN A 101 19.08 -2.97 -0.47
N ARG A 102 19.32 -1.90 0.29
CA ARG A 102 18.43 -0.72 0.32
C ARG A 102 18.77 0.21 -0.85
N PRO A 103 17.78 0.88 -1.46
CA PRO A 103 16.34 0.89 -1.13
C PRO A 103 15.54 -0.27 -1.76
N TRP A 104 16.20 -1.13 -2.54
CA TRP A 104 15.55 -2.11 -3.39
C TRP A 104 14.69 -3.13 -2.65
N THR A 105 15.12 -3.58 -1.47
CA THR A 105 14.33 -4.46 -0.58
C THR A 105 12.91 -3.95 -0.33
N LEU A 106 12.76 -2.66 0.04
CA LEU A 106 11.44 -2.06 0.25
C LEU A 106 10.67 -1.90 -1.06
N ILE A 107 11.34 -1.47 -2.14
CA ILE A 107 10.71 -1.30 -3.47
C ILE A 107 10.14 -2.62 -3.98
N THR A 108 10.88 -3.72 -3.79
CA THR A 108 10.47 -5.07 -4.16
C THR A 108 9.19 -5.46 -3.40
N ALA A 109 9.17 -5.26 -2.08
CA ALA A 109 7.96 -5.51 -1.28
C ALA A 109 6.79 -4.59 -1.69
N MET A 110 7.04 -3.31 -1.99
CA MET A 110 6.02 -2.37 -2.48
C MET A 110 5.43 -2.82 -3.83
N THR A 111 6.24 -3.45 -4.69
CA THR A 111 5.78 -4.00 -5.97
C THR A 111 4.78 -5.13 -5.76
N VAL A 112 5.05 -6.03 -4.81
CA VAL A 112 4.10 -7.09 -4.42
C VAL A 112 2.79 -6.48 -3.90
N THR A 113 2.89 -5.47 -3.02
CA THR A 113 1.73 -4.75 -2.47
C THR A 113 0.93 -4.04 -3.55
N LEU A 114 1.58 -3.39 -4.52
CA LEU A 114 0.92 -2.77 -5.67
C LEU A 114 0.13 -3.80 -6.46
N TRP A 115 0.78 -4.90 -6.85
CA TRP A 115 0.17 -5.97 -7.64
C TRP A 115 -1.01 -6.61 -6.91
N LYS A 116 -0.87 -6.90 -5.61
CA LYS A 116 -1.94 -7.47 -4.76
C LYS A 116 -3.10 -6.51 -4.52
N GLY A 117 -2.80 -5.23 -4.27
CA GLY A 117 -3.75 -4.27 -3.75
C GLY A 117 -4.56 -3.56 -4.81
N PHE A 118 -4.00 -3.30 -6.00
CA PHE A 118 -4.61 -2.34 -6.93
C PHE A 118 -6.01 -2.79 -7.41
N GLY A 119 -6.22 -4.09 -7.61
CA GLY A 119 -7.52 -4.64 -8.05
C GLY A 119 -8.64 -4.46 -7.03
N PHE A 120 -8.31 -4.49 -5.74
CA PHE A 120 -9.27 -4.26 -4.67
C PHE A 120 -9.73 -2.81 -4.66
N TYR A 121 -8.79 -1.85 -4.64
CA TYR A 121 -9.12 -0.42 -4.66
C TYR A 121 -9.74 0.03 -5.99
N MET A 122 -9.39 -0.63 -7.10
CA MET A 122 -10.06 -0.41 -8.39
C MET A 122 -11.56 -0.67 -8.27
N MET A 123 -11.98 -1.73 -7.58
CA MET A 123 -13.40 -2.05 -7.41
C MET A 123 -14.13 -0.98 -6.60
N ILE A 124 -13.46 -0.41 -5.58
CA ILE A 124 -13.97 0.72 -4.80
C ILE A 124 -14.12 1.95 -5.71
N PHE A 125 -13.13 2.25 -6.55
CA PHE A 125 -13.23 3.35 -7.52
C PHE A 125 -14.34 3.13 -8.55
N ILE A 126 -14.55 1.91 -9.05
CA ILE A 126 -15.67 1.60 -9.95
C ILE A 126 -16.99 1.93 -9.27
N ALA A 127 -17.18 1.54 -8.00
CA ALA A 127 -18.39 1.86 -7.25
C ALA A 127 -18.60 3.38 -7.10
N GLY A 128 -17.52 4.12 -6.81
CA GLY A 128 -17.54 5.59 -6.76
C GLY A 128 -17.89 6.23 -8.11
N LEU A 129 -17.27 5.76 -9.20
CA LEU A 129 -17.49 6.26 -10.55
C LEU A 129 -18.91 5.97 -11.06
N LEU A 130 -19.54 4.88 -10.61
CA LEU A 130 -20.93 4.57 -10.94
C LEU A 130 -21.94 5.50 -10.26
N ALA A 131 -21.54 6.15 -9.16
CA ALA A 131 -22.38 7.13 -8.46
C ALA A 131 -22.33 8.54 -9.07
N VAL A 132 -21.45 8.78 -10.05
CA VAL A 132 -21.36 10.08 -10.74
C VAL A 132 -22.61 10.28 -11.61
N PRO A 133 -23.41 11.34 -11.37
CA PRO A 133 -24.61 11.62 -12.17
C PRO A 133 -24.26 11.82 -13.65
N LYS A 134 -24.99 11.17 -14.54
CA LYS A 134 -24.73 11.26 -15.99
C LYS A 134 -25.01 12.67 -16.51
N GLU A 135 -25.94 13.37 -15.90
CA GLU A 135 -26.36 14.72 -16.26
C GLU A 135 -25.20 15.72 -16.15
N LEU A 136 -24.29 15.52 -15.19
CA LEU A 136 -23.10 16.36 -15.05
C LEU A 136 -22.07 16.11 -16.16
N GLU A 137 -21.95 14.85 -16.62
CA GLU A 137 -21.08 14.50 -17.74
C GLU A 137 -21.67 14.99 -19.07
N GLU A 138 -22.98 14.91 -19.25
CA GLU A 138 -23.71 15.42 -20.42
C GLU A 138 -23.65 16.95 -20.50
N ALA A 139 -23.82 17.66 -19.38
CA ALA A 139 -23.66 19.12 -19.32
C ALA A 139 -22.24 19.55 -19.74
N CYS A 140 -21.20 18.85 -19.27
CA CYS A 140 -19.83 19.10 -19.72
C CYS A 140 -19.65 18.91 -21.24
N ALA A 141 -20.30 17.91 -21.82
CA ALA A 141 -20.25 17.67 -23.25
C ALA A 141 -20.92 18.80 -24.05
N LEU A 142 -22.05 19.33 -23.55
CA LEU A 142 -22.74 20.48 -24.12
C LEU A 142 -21.90 21.76 -24.06
N ASP A 143 -21.12 21.94 -22.98
CA ASP A 143 -20.18 23.06 -22.80
C ASP A 143 -18.86 22.89 -23.60
N GLY A 144 -18.75 21.85 -24.44
CA GLY A 144 -17.57 21.58 -25.26
C GLY A 144 -16.35 21.10 -24.47
N ALA A 145 -16.53 20.64 -23.22
CA ALA A 145 -15.44 20.10 -22.42
C ALA A 145 -15.06 18.69 -22.89
N GLY A 146 -13.79 18.52 -23.28
CA GLY A 146 -13.23 17.20 -23.60
C GLY A 146 -13.13 16.26 -22.38
N PRO A 147 -12.85 14.97 -22.60
CA PRO A 147 -12.87 13.94 -21.54
C PRO A 147 -11.89 14.20 -20.40
N VAL A 148 -10.71 14.79 -20.70
CA VAL A 148 -9.72 15.16 -19.68
C VAL A 148 -10.26 16.30 -18.80
N ARG A 149 -10.86 17.33 -19.40
CA ARG A 149 -11.43 18.46 -18.66
C ARG A 149 -12.62 18.01 -17.81
N SER A 150 -13.51 17.19 -18.37
CA SER A 150 -14.64 16.60 -17.63
C SER A 150 -14.15 15.75 -16.45
N PHE A 151 -13.09 14.95 -16.63
CA PHE A 151 -12.53 14.15 -15.54
C PHE A 151 -12.04 15.03 -14.37
N PHE A 152 -11.20 16.03 -14.63
CA PHE A 152 -10.63 16.86 -13.56
C PHE A 152 -11.64 17.85 -12.97
N ALA A 153 -12.60 18.34 -13.75
CA ALA A 153 -13.55 19.35 -13.30
C ALA A 153 -14.81 18.77 -12.62
N VAL A 154 -15.23 17.56 -12.99
CA VAL A 154 -16.50 16.97 -12.52
C VAL A 154 -16.28 15.62 -11.87
N VAL A 155 -15.69 14.66 -12.58
CA VAL A 155 -15.59 13.28 -12.09
C VAL A 155 -14.74 13.21 -10.83
N LEU A 156 -13.51 13.71 -10.87
CA LEU A 156 -12.55 13.64 -9.77
C LEU A 156 -13.04 14.36 -8.51
N PRO A 157 -13.60 15.59 -8.57
CA PRO A 157 -14.24 16.22 -7.41
C PRO A 157 -15.41 15.42 -6.85
N THR A 158 -16.25 14.84 -7.72
CA THR A 158 -17.41 14.04 -7.30
C THR A 158 -16.97 12.77 -6.56
N ILE A 159 -15.93 12.09 -7.05
CA ILE A 159 -15.39 10.88 -6.40
C ILE A 159 -14.32 11.19 -5.35
N TRP A 160 -14.07 12.46 -5.01
CA TRP A 160 -13.05 12.83 -4.04
C TRP A 160 -13.22 12.08 -2.70
N PRO A 161 -14.42 11.93 -2.12
CA PRO A 161 -14.61 11.13 -0.90
C PRO A 161 -14.12 9.68 -1.04
N VAL A 162 -14.22 9.10 -2.24
CA VAL A 162 -13.74 7.74 -2.55
C VAL A 162 -12.22 7.72 -2.66
N VAL A 163 -11.61 8.74 -3.28
CA VAL A 163 -10.14 8.91 -3.30
C VAL A 163 -9.58 9.00 -1.88
N VAL A 164 -10.23 9.80 -1.01
CA VAL A 164 -9.87 9.91 0.41
C VAL A 164 -9.99 8.56 1.11
N LEU A 165 -11.11 7.87 0.93
CA LEU A 165 -11.36 6.57 1.54
C LEU A 165 -10.28 5.55 1.15
N VAL A 166 -9.98 5.44 -0.14
CA VAL A 166 -8.92 4.57 -0.66
C VAL A 166 -7.57 4.97 -0.07
N GLY A 167 -7.25 6.26 -0.02
CA GLY A 167 -6.01 6.76 0.56
C GLY A 167 -5.86 6.41 2.03
N ILE A 168 -6.92 6.53 2.84
CA ILE A 168 -6.90 6.16 4.26
C ILE A 168 -6.70 4.65 4.42
N ILE A 169 -7.51 3.82 3.75
CA ILE A 169 -7.45 2.36 3.89
C ILE A 169 -6.09 1.82 3.42
N SER A 170 -5.59 2.32 2.29
CA SER A 170 -4.29 1.92 1.75
C SER A 170 -3.13 2.39 2.63
N SER A 171 -3.18 3.61 3.18
CA SER A 171 -2.14 4.08 4.11
C SER A 171 -2.10 3.25 5.39
N ILE A 172 -3.26 2.93 5.98
CA ILE A 172 -3.33 2.07 7.17
C ILE A 172 -2.74 0.69 6.84
N SER A 173 -3.11 0.11 5.70
CA SER A 173 -2.59 -1.18 5.25
C SER A 173 -1.08 -1.15 5.02
N ALA A 174 -0.56 -0.07 4.42
CA ALA A 174 0.86 0.14 4.18
C ALA A 174 1.67 0.25 5.49
N LEU A 175 1.14 0.93 6.52
CA LEU A 175 1.83 1.08 7.82
C LEU A 175 1.89 -0.21 8.63
N LYS A 176 0.93 -1.12 8.43
CA LYS A 176 0.87 -2.42 9.12
C LYS A 176 1.30 -3.61 8.26
N VAL A 177 1.93 -3.36 7.13
CA VAL A 177 2.33 -4.38 6.15
C VAL A 177 3.23 -5.43 6.82
N PHE A 178 2.94 -6.71 6.59
CA PHE A 178 3.66 -7.82 7.21
C PHE A 178 3.87 -8.97 6.24
N ASP A 179 2.78 -9.59 5.75
CA ASP A 179 2.83 -10.82 4.96
C ASP A 179 3.76 -10.69 3.73
N GLU A 180 3.69 -9.57 3.03
CA GLU A 180 4.53 -9.27 1.87
C GLU A 180 6.01 -9.20 2.25
N LEU A 181 6.34 -8.50 3.34
CA LEU A 181 7.74 -8.34 3.75
C LEU A 181 8.32 -9.62 4.33
N PHE A 182 7.52 -10.30 5.17
CA PHE A 182 7.94 -11.50 5.89
C PHE A 182 8.42 -12.62 4.97
N ILE A 183 7.87 -12.68 3.76
CA ILE A 183 8.27 -13.66 2.74
C ILE A 183 9.28 -13.07 1.76
N THR A 184 9.01 -11.90 1.20
CA THR A 184 9.76 -11.37 0.06
C THR A 184 11.18 -10.94 0.47
N ILE A 185 11.33 -10.26 1.61
CA ILE A 185 12.64 -9.78 2.08
C ILE A 185 13.13 -10.54 3.32
N LYS A 186 12.68 -11.78 3.49
CA LYS A 186 13.11 -12.66 4.58
C LYS A 186 14.64 -12.81 4.58
N GLY A 187 15.26 -12.59 5.73
CA GLY A 187 16.71 -12.70 5.91
C GLY A 187 17.47 -11.40 5.68
N THR A 188 16.79 -10.31 5.31
CA THR A 188 17.37 -8.97 5.36
C THR A 188 17.52 -8.50 6.81
N PRO A 189 18.54 -7.66 7.11
CA PRO A 189 18.69 -7.05 8.44
C PRO A 189 17.39 -6.42 8.90
N ILE A 190 17.02 -6.60 10.17
CA ILE A 190 15.72 -6.16 10.66
C ILE A 190 15.53 -4.66 10.52
N GLU A 191 16.63 -3.90 10.62
CA GLU A 191 16.59 -2.46 10.43
C GLU A 191 16.00 -2.13 9.07
N HIS A 192 16.21 -2.96 8.03
CA HIS A 192 15.75 -2.78 6.64
C HIS A 192 14.26 -3.07 6.42
N GLN A 193 13.54 -3.53 7.43
CA GLN A 193 12.13 -3.90 7.34
C GLN A 193 11.23 -2.83 8.00
N THR A 194 9.92 -3.11 8.09
CA THR A 194 8.94 -2.24 8.78
C THR A 194 8.75 -2.67 10.24
N VAL A 195 7.93 -1.94 11.00
CA VAL A 195 7.75 -2.19 12.44
C VAL A 195 7.09 -3.55 12.70
N VAL A 196 6.15 -4.01 11.87
CA VAL A 196 5.42 -5.26 12.15
C VAL A 196 6.32 -6.50 12.07
N PRO A 197 7.22 -6.65 11.08
CA PRO A 197 8.27 -7.67 11.12
C PRO A 197 9.17 -7.61 12.36
N LEU A 198 9.55 -6.42 12.83
CA LEU A 198 10.32 -6.27 14.08
C LEU A 198 9.54 -6.79 15.29
N VAL A 199 8.24 -6.46 15.38
CA VAL A 199 7.36 -6.98 16.44
C VAL A 199 7.35 -8.51 16.43
N TYR A 200 7.22 -9.12 15.24
CA TYR A 200 7.27 -10.57 15.10
C TYR A 200 8.63 -11.16 15.50
N GLU A 201 9.73 -10.51 15.09
CA GLU A 201 11.08 -10.96 15.40
C GLU A 201 11.35 -10.97 16.91
N VAL A 202 10.99 -9.89 17.61
CA VAL A 202 11.14 -9.75 19.07
C VAL A 202 10.27 -10.76 19.81
N ALA A 203 9.05 -11.01 19.34
CA ALA A 203 8.13 -11.93 19.98
C ALA A 203 8.51 -13.41 19.77
N PHE A 204 9.01 -13.78 18.59
CA PHE A 204 9.04 -15.19 18.17
C PHE A 204 10.39 -15.70 17.67
N VAL A 205 11.31 -14.83 17.23
CA VAL A 205 12.53 -15.27 16.51
C VAL A 205 13.79 -15.12 17.35
N GLN A 206 13.94 -14.03 18.11
CA GLN A 206 15.16 -13.75 18.90
C GLN A 206 15.38 -14.72 20.07
N GLY A 207 14.52 -15.73 20.26
CA GLY A 207 14.66 -16.77 21.29
C GLY A 207 14.38 -16.28 22.73
N THR A 208 14.29 -14.97 22.95
CA THR A 208 13.95 -14.35 24.24
C THR A 208 12.45 -14.39 24.55
N GLY A 209 11.59 -14.42 23.51
CA GLY A 209 10.15 -14.43 23.68
C GLY A 209 9.62 -13.21 24.43
N ASP A 210 10.19 -12.03 24.18
CA ASP A 210 9.82 -10.79 24.89
C ASP A 210 8.48 -10.23 24.37
N PHE A 211 7.40 -10.96 24.66
CA PHE A 211 6.03 -10.60 24.28
C PHE A 211 5.62 -9.25 24.86
N GLY A 212 6.12 -8.90 26.06
CA GLY A 212 5.83 -7.62 26.70
C GLY A 212 6.36 -6.44 25.89
N LEU A 213 7.61 -6.54 25.43
CA LEU A 213 8.20 -5.53 24.55
C LEU A 213 7.51 -5.51 23.18
N ALA A 214 7.25 -6.67 22.56
CA ALA A 214 6.58 -6.76 21.27
C ALA A 214 5.17 -6.15 21.30
N CYS A 215 4.38 -6.42 22.34
CA CYS A 215 3.07 -5.79 22.55
C CYS A 215 3.18 -4.28 22.72
N ALA A 216 4.20 -3.79 23.46
CA ALA A 216 4.43 -2.36 23.61
C ALA A 216 4.77 -1.69 22.26
N MET A 217 5.64 -2.31 21.44
CA MET A 217 5.95 -1.84 20.09
C MET A 217 4.68 -1.78 19.21
N GLY A 218 3.85 -2.83 19.25
CA GLY A 218 2.58 -2.87 18.52
C GLY A 218 1.59 -1.79 18.96
N LEU A 219 1.49 -1.52 20.27
CA LEU A 219 0.63 -0.46 20.80
C LEU A 219 1.13 0.94 20.41
N VAL A 220 2.44 1.18 20.45
CA VAL A 220 3.02 2.45 19.98
C VAL A 220 2.71 2.65 18.49
N LEU A 221 2.92 1.62 17.66
CA LEU A 221 2.57 1.67 16.25
C LEU A 221 1.07 1.92 16.03
N PHE A 222 0.20 1.27 16.80
CA PHE A 222 -1.25 1.50 16.75
C PHE A 222 -1.61 2.96 17.02
N VAL A 223 -1.03 3.57 18.07
CA VAL A 223 -1.25 5.00 18.38
C VAL A 223 -0.76 5.89 17.25
N ILE A 224 0.41 5.59 16.66
CA ILE A 224 0.94 6.33 15.51
C ILE A 224 -0.01 6.23 14.31
N ILE A 225 -0.48 5.03 13.97
CA ILE A 225 -1.44 4.81 12.87
C ILE A 225 -2.74 5.57 13.16
N LEU A 226 -3.27 5.51 14.39
CA LEU A 226 -4.49 6.21 14.79
C LEU A 226 -4.36 7.73 14.60
N VAL A 227 -3.27 8.32 15.11
CA VAL A 227 -2.98 9.74 14.96
C VAL A 227 -2.84 10.12 13.49
N PHE A 228 -2.08 9.34 12.72
CA PHE A 228 -1.93 9.53 11.29
C PHE A 228 -3.28 9.48 10.55
N SER A 229 -4.13 8.49 10.84
CA SER A 229 -5.45 8.34 10.23
C SER A 229 -6.39 9.50 10.57
N VAL A 230 -6.38 9.97 11.82
CA VAL A 230 -7.17 11.14 12.23
C VAL A 230 -6.70 12.41 11.51
N ILE A 231 -5.39 12.62 11.41
CA ILE A 231 -4.81 13.75 10.67
C ILE A 231 -5.22 13.67 9.19
N ASN A 232 -5.07 12.50 8.56
CA ASN A 232 -5.42 12.27 7.16
C ASN A 232 -6.92 12.55 6.90
N LEU A 233 -7.80 12.08 7.77
CA LEU A 233 -9.24 12.31 7.67
C LEU A 233 -9.61 13.80 7.82
N ARG A 234 -8.92 14.53 8.70
CA ARG A 234 -9.14 15.98 8.90
C ARG A 234 -8.60 16.81 7.73
N LEU A 235 -7.40 16.51 7.24
CA LEU A 235 -6.77 17.25 6.14
C LEU A 235 -7.51 17.06 4.82
N THR A 236 -7.96 15.84 4.54
CA THR A 236 -8.58 15.51 3.25
C THR A 236 -10.07 15.89 3.18
N GLY A 237 -10.60 16.49 4.26
CA GLY A 237 -11.89 17.18 4.24
C GLY A 237 -13.11 16.27 4.15
N ALA A 238 -13.00 14.96 4.43
CA ALA A 238 -14.15 14.04 4.47
C ALA A 238 -15.25 14.50 5.44
N VAL A 239 -14.88 15.30 6.45
CA VAL A 239 -15.78 15.92 7.44
C VAL A 239 -16.51 17.15 6.88
N LYS A 240 -16.06 17.74 5.76
CA LYS A 240 -16.66 18.94 5.14
C LYS A 240 -17.72 18.65 4.08
N GLY A 241 -18.00 17.38 3.77
CA GLY A 241 -19.02 16.97 2.79
C GLY A 241 -20.48 17.19 3.23
N GLY A 242 -20.71 17.74 4.42
CA GLY A 242 -22.01 18.26 4.86
C GLY A 242 -22.04 19.78 4.76
N ARG A 243 -22.14 20.33 3.56
CA ARG A 243 -22.68 21.68 3.38
C ARG A 243 -23.82 21.61 2.37
N PRO A 244 -25.02 22.10 2.75
CA PRO A 244 -26.19 22.11 1.88
C PRO A 244 -25.98 22.99 0.64
#